data_AF-A0A5E7WF64-F1
#
_entry.id   AF-A0A5E7WF64-F1
#
_cell.length_a   1.000
_cell.length_b   1.000
_cell.length_c   1.000
_cell.angle_alpha   90.00
_cell.angle_beta   90.00
_cell.angle_gamma   90.00
#
_symmetry.space_group_name_H-M   'P 1'
#
loop_
_entity.id
_entity.type
_entity.pdbx_description
1 polymer ?
#
loop_
_entity_poly.entity_id
_entity_poly.type
_entity_poly.pdbx_seq_one_letter_code
_entity_poly.pdbx_strand_id
1 'polypeptide(L)' 'MVGDRAPDVYQRSEKALSNWKQKGLKVPKGQAQWVQINDKYMMVMITNGTIIDITPVER' A
#
# COMPACT_ATOMS: atom_id res chain seq x y z
N MET A 1 3.71 0.21 -11.50
CA MET A 1 2.54 1.09 -11.72
C MET A 1 1.28 0.40 -11.19
N VAL A 2 0.15 1.11 -11.13
CA VAL A 2 -1.15 0.50 -10.79
C VAL A 2 -1.41 -0.65 -11.79
N GLY A 3 -1.73 -1.83 -11.28
CA GLY A 3 -1.82 -3.08 -12.07
C GLY A 3 -0.60 -3.99 -11.96
N ASP A 4 0.56 -3.47 -11.57
CA ASP A 4 1.75 -4.30 -11.33
C ASP A 4 1.69 -5.03 -9.98
N ARG A 5 2.54 -6.04 -9.83
CA ARG A 5 2.74 -6.72 -8.55
C ARG A 5 3.80 -6.02 -7.71
N ALA A 6 3.44 -5.71 -6.47
CA ALA A 6 4.40 -5.39 -5.43
C ALA A 6 5.18 -6.66 -5.03
N PRO A 7 6.44 -6.51 -4.60
CA PRO A 7 7.18 -7.61 -3.98
C PRO A 7 6.40 -8.30 -2.86
N ASP A 8 6.59 -9.62 -2.71
CA ASP A 8 5.90 -10.47 -1.75
C ASP A 8 6.03 -9.98 -0.30
N VAL A 9 7.18 -9.36 0.03
CA VAL A 9 7.41 -8.76 1.35
C VAL A 9 6.34 -7.73 1.73
N TYR A 10 5.76 -7.03 0.76
CA TYR A 10 4.72 -6.02 0.98
C TYR A 10 3.31 -6.58 1.11
N GLN A 11 3.13 -7.88 0.88
CA GLN A 11 1.88 -8.59 1.19
C GLN A 11 1.84 -9.02 2.67
N ARG A 12 2.98 -8.98 3.37
CA ARG A 12 3.05 -9.31 4.80
C ARG A 12 2.40 -8.21 5.63
N SER A 13 1.60 -8.61 6.61
CA SER A 13 0.94 -7.68 7.54
C SER A 13 1.93 -6.83 8.35
N GLU A 14 3.16 -7.31 8.55
CA GLU A 14 4.25 -6.56 9.19
C GLU A 14 4.69 -5.32 8.41
N LYS A 15 4.46 -5.30 7.10
CA LYS A 15 4.75 -4.13 6.24
C LYS A 15 3.56 -3.19 6.11
N ALA A 16 2.41 -3.54 6.69
CA ALA A 16 1.22 -2.72 6.65
C ALA A 16 1.46 -1.38 7.36
N LEU A 17 1.14 -0.30 6.67
CA LEU A 17 1.19 1.05 7.20
C LEU A 17 -0.06 1.32 8.04
N SER A 18 0.00 0.99 9.34
CA SER A 18 -1.15 1.15 10.27
C SER A 18 -1.59 2.60 10.46
N ASN A 19 -0.69 3.57 10.26
CA ASN A 19 -0.96 5.00 10.42
C ASN A 19 -1.44 5.69 9.12
N TRP A 20 -1.95 4.93 8.14
CA TRP A 20 -2.49 5.47 6.88
C TRP A 20 -3.50 6.60 7.08
N LYS A 21 -4.34 6.49 8.12
CA LYS A 21 -5.35 7.51 8.46
C LYS A 21 -4.74 8.84 8.87
N GLN A 22 -3.62 8.82 9.59
CA GLN A 22 -2.90 10.03 9.99
C GLN A 22 -2.15 10.66 8.80
N LYS A 23 -1.85 9.87 7.77
CA LYS A 23 -1.23 10.32 6.52
C LYS A 23 -2.24 10.85 5.49
N GLY A 24 -3.53 10.93 5.84
CA GLY A 24 -4.57 11.36 4.90
C GLY A 24 -4.82 10.39 3.75
N LEU A 25 -4.35 9.14 3.87
CA LEU A 25 -4.56 8.13 2.84
C LEU A 25 -5.99 7.62 2.88
N LYS A 26 -6.46 7.14 1.72
CA LYS A 26 -7.79 6.54 1.59
C LYS A 26 -7.90 5.27 2.42
N VAL A 27 -9.12 4.92 2.84
CA VAL A 27 -9.40 3.63 3.50
C VAL A 27 -8.98 2.48 2.56
N PRO A 28 -8.17 1.50 3.02
CA PRO A 28 -7.84 0.34 2.21
C PRO A 28 -9.09 -0.42 1.74
N LYS A 29 -9.10 -0.85 0.48
CA LYS A 29 -10.24 -1.56 -0.11
C LYS A 29 -10.17 -3.07 0.15
N GLY A 30 -11.18 -3.64 0.81
CA GLY A 30 -11.27 -5.09 1.02
C GLY A 30 -10.05 -5.66 1.72
N GLN A 31 -9.37 -6.61 1.08
CA GLN A 31 -8.12 -7.23 1.57
C GLN A 31 -6.86 -6.49 1.10
N ALA A 32 -6.92 -5.17 0.96
CA ALA A 32 -5.76 -4.34 0.64
C ALA A 32 -5.17 -3.69 1.88
N GLN A 33 -3.89 -3.31 1.78
CA GLN A 33 -3.18 -2.54 2.79
C GLN A 33 -2.32 -1.46 2.15
N TRP A 34 -2.11 -0.37 2.86
CA TRP A 34 -1.08 0.59 2.47
C TRP A 34 0.28 0.08 2.88
N VAL A 35 1.26 0.27 2.00
CA VAL A 35 2.69 0.08 2.29
C VAL A 35 3.43 1.33 1.84
N GLN A 36 4.52 1.65 2.54
CA GLN A 36 5.44 2.68 2.08
C GLN A 36 6.60 2.03 1.33
N ILE A 37 6.78 2.42 0.08
CA ILE A 37 7.87 1.97 -0.79
C ILE A 37 8.61 3.22 -1.24
N ASN A 38 9.83 3.39 -0.75
CA ASN A 38 10.63 4.60 -0.95
C ASN A 38 9.86 5.87 -0.51
N ASP A 39 9.64 6.78 -1.46
CA ASP A 39 8.97 8.08 -1.33
C ASP A 39 7.47 8.04 -1.71
N LYS A 40 6.87 6.84 -1.77
CA LYS A 40 5.47 6.65 -2.17
C LYS A 40 4.75 5.71 -1.22
N TYR A 41 3.47 6.00 -1.01
CA TYR A 41 2.51 5.07 -0.45
C TYR A 41 1.86 4.29 -1.59
N MET A 42 1.78 2.97 -1.46
CA MET A 42 1.18 2.09 -2.45
C MET A 42 0.15 1.20 -1.76
N MET A 43 -1.06 1.13 -2.31
CA MET A 43 -2.11 0.25 -1.81
C MET A 43 -1.99 -1.08 -2.53
N VAL A 44 -1.73 -2.14 -1.76
CA VAL A 44 -1.43 -3.48 -2.27
C VAL A 44 -2.49 -4.46 -1.79
N MET A 45 -3.02 -5.27 -2.69
CA MET A 45 -3.87 -6.41 -2.37
C MET A 45 -3.05 -7.51 -1.71
N ILE A 46 -3.43 -7.89 -0.48
CA ILE A 46 -2.75 -8.95 0.29
C ILE A 46 -2.91 -10.32 -0.37
N THR A 47 -3.97 -10.51 -1.17
CA THR A 47 -4.28 -11.79 -1.82
C THR A 47 -3.36 -12.17 -2.96
N ASN A 48 -2.85 -11.19 -3.72
CA ASN A 48 -2.14 -11.45 -4.97
C ASN A 48 -0.99 -10.46 -5.26
N GLY A 49 -0.76 -9.50 -4.36
CA GLY A 49 0.28 -8.48 -4.47
C GLY A 49 -0.02 -7.37 -5.46
N THR A 50 -1.22 -7.27 -6.03
CA THR A 50 -1.53 -6.23 -7.02
C THR A 50 -1.57 -4.85 -6.38
N ILE A 51 -0.87 -3.90 -7.00
CA ILE A 51 -0.91 -2.49 -6.63
C ILE A 51 -2.17 -1.87 -7.24
N ILE A 52 -3.04 -1.34 -6.40
CA ILE A 52 -4.35 -0.78 -6.81
C ILE A 52 -4.47 0.73 -6.61
N ASP A 53 -3.55 1.36 -5.86
CA ASP A 53 -3.44 2.82 -5.75
C ASP A 53 -1.99 3.21 -5.42
N ILE A 54 -1.58 4.41 -5.83
CA ILE A 54 -0.25 4.98 -5.55
C ILE A 54 -0.44 6.45 -5.19
N THR A 55 0.07 6.85 -4.03
CA THR A 55 0.01 8.22 -3.53
C THR A 55 1.42 8.67 -3.14
N PRO A 56 1.90 9.84 -3.61
CA PRO A 56 3.21 10.35 -3.20
C PRO A 56 3.23 10.65 -1.68
N VAL A 57 4.39 10.50 -1.05
CA VAL A 57 4.60 10.96 0.33
C VAL A 57 4.75 12.48 0.30
N GLU A 58 3.79 13.21 0.88
CA GLU A 58 3.97 14.64 1.14
C GLU A 58 5.08 14.82 2.18
N ARG A 59 6.06 15.68 1.87
CA ARG A 59 7.22 16.00 2.73
C ARG A 59 6.90 17.17 3.65
#